data_AF-A0A1A9C575-F1
#
_entry.id   AF-A0A1A9C575-F1
#
_cell.length_a   1.000
_cell.length_b   1.000
_cell.length_c   1.000
_cell.angle_alpha   90.00
_cell.angle_beta   90.00
_cell.angle_gamma   90.00
#
_symmetry.space_group_name_H-M   'P 1'
#
loop_
_entity.id
_entity.type
_entity.pdbx_description
1 polymer ?
#
loop_
_entity_poly.entity_id
_entity_poly.type
_entity_poly.pdbx_seq_one_letter_code
_entity_poly.pdbx_strand_id
1 'polypeptide(L)'
;MARIAGRFSRVEPRAAARAYLLGLLSRAERKNCWQPAEQAGYARPGPMQRLLRCARWDADTVRDDVRAYAVEHLGAEGAVLIVDETGFVKKGRASAGVQRQYTGTAGRIENSQVGVFLAFATSRGRALIDRRLYLPEQSWCSDPGRRQAAGIPETVQFATKPRLAWEMIAAALDAGVEAQWVTGDEAYGQDPQLRASLEARGTGYVMAVACSTRVRINHGRTTMRADILAARLPTTAWQRHSAGAGAKGPRYYD
;
A
#
# COMPACT_ATOMS: atom_id res chain seq x y z
N MET A 1 5.16 17.57 12.38
CA MET A 1 6.52 17.81 11.84
C MET A 1 7.63 17.36 12.77
N ALA A 2 7.55 17.59 14.09
CA ALA A 2 8.64 17.25 15.01
C ALA A 2 9.17 15.82 14.84
N ARG A 3 8.27 14.84 14.69
CA ARG A 3 8.61 13.40 14.51
C ARG A 3 9.56 13.12 13.34
N ILE A 4 9.42 13.83 12.21
CA ILE A 4 10.23 13.62 11.00
C ILE A 4 11.30 14.69 10.80
N ALA A 5 11.37 15.70 11.69
CA ALA A 5 12.23 16.86 11.51
C ALA A 5 13.72 16.47 11.46
N GLY A 6 14.11 15.46 12.24
CA GLY A 6 15.48 14.92 12.27
C GLY A 6 15.90 14.16 11.01
N ARG A 7 14.96 13.84 10.11
CA ARG A 7 15.26 13.18 8.83
C ARG A 7 15.78 14.13 7.75
N PHE A 8 15.83 15.42 8.05
CA PHE A 8 16.34 16.46 7.17
C PHE A 8 17.58 17.09 7.81
N SER A 9 18.75 16.84 7.23
CA SER A 9 20.03 17.38 7.74
C SER A 9 20.15 18.90 7.62
N ARG A 10 19.39 19.50 6.71
CA ARG A 10 19.40 20.93 6.41
C ARG A 10 18.07 21.60 6.73
N VAL A 11 18.13 22.86 7.15
CA VAL A 11 16.93 23.64 7.49
C VAL A 11 16.04 23.89 6.28
N GLU A 12 16.60 24.07 5.08
CA GLU A 12 15.83 24.43 3.89
C GLU A 12 14.95 23.26 3.39
N PRO A 13 15.45 22.03 3.20
CA PRO A 13 14.60 20.87 2.91
C PRO A 13 13.58 20.58 4.00
N ARG A 14 13.94 20.79 5.28
CA ARG A 14 13.01 20.62 6.41
C ARG A 14 11.83 21.60 6.33
N ALA A 15 12.12 22.88 6.07
CA ALA A 15 11.11 23.91 5.90
C ALA A 15 10.24 23.64 4.66
N ALA A 16 10.85 23.25 3.54
CA ALA A 16 10.14 22.86 2.32
C ALA A 16 9.24 21.63 2.56
N ALA A 17 9.68 20.62 3.31
CA ALA A 17 8.89 19.44 3.64
C ALA A 17 7.66 19.80 4.48
N ARG A 18 7.81 20.68 5.49
CA ARG A 18 6.68 21.21 6.26
C ARG A 18 5.69 21.94 5.35
N ALA A 19 6.18 22.85 4.52
CA ALA A 19 5.35 23.61 3.60
C ALA A 19 4.61 22.71 2.60
N TYR A 20 5.31 21.73 2.04
CA TYR A 20 4.74 20.75 1.12
C TYR A 20 3.61 19.94 1.78
N LEU A 21 3.81 19.43 3.00
CA LEU A 21 2.78 18.69 3.74
C LEU A 21 1.55 19.57 4.05
N LEU A 22 1.75 20.82 4.47
CA LEU A 22 0.63 21.74 4.70
C LEU A 22 -0.13 22.03 3.40
N GLY A 23 0.57 22.17 2.27
CA GLY A 23 -0.05 22.33 0.95
C GLY A 23 -0.77 21.06 0.45
N LEU A 24 -0.32 19.86 0.84
CA LEU A 24 -1.07 18.62 0.57
C LEU A 24 -2.35 18.54 1.39
N LEU A 25 -2.31 18.94 2.67
CA LEU A 25 -3.46 18.91 3.59
C LEU A 25 -4.45 20.06 3.38
N SER A 26 -4.15 20.99 2.48
CA SER A 26 -4.98 22.14 2.22
C SER A 26 -6.15 21.86 1.28
N ARG A 27 -6.98 22.90 1.10
CA ARG A 27 -8.05 22.95 0.08
C ARG A 27 -7.57 23.15 -1.36
N ALA A 28 -6.27 23.24 -1.63
CA ALA A 28 -5.78 23.37 -2.99
C ALA A 28 -6.20 22.14 -3.83
N GLU A 29 -7.00 22.36 -4.88
CA GLU A 29 -7.56 21.28 -5.69
C GLU A 29 -6.48 20.48 -6.41
N ARG A 30 -5.50 21.19 -6.99
CA ARG A 30 -4.37 20.58 -7.70
C ARG A 30 -3.20 20.45 -6.76
N LYS A 31 -2.69 19.23 -6.59
CA LYS A 31 -1.48 18.95 -5.80
C LYS A 31 -0.25 18.78 -6.68
N ASN A 32 -0.04 19.71 -7.62
CA ASN A 32 1.22 19.81 -8.36
C ASN A 32 2.14 20.80 -7.64
N CYS A 33 3.46 20.79 -7.86
CA CYS A 33 4.40 21.61 -7.07
C CYS A 33 4.13 23.13 -7.03
N TRP A 34 3.25 23.68 -7.89
CA TRP A 34 2.87 25.09 -7.86
C TRP A 34 1.92 25.43 -6.73
N GLN A 35 0.75 24.80 -6.63
CA GLN A 35 -0.26 25.24 -5.65
C GLN A 35 0.19 25.11 -4.19
N PRO A 36 0.85 24.02 -3.74
CA PRO A 36 1.47 23.94 -2.43
C PRO A 36 2.55 25.01 -2.22
N ALA A 37 3.26 25.43 -3.27
CA ALA A 37 4.27 26.48 -3.17
C ALA A 37 3.63 27.86 -2.98
N GLU A 38 2.64 28.21 -3.81
CA GLU A 38 1.86 29.45 -3.69
C GLU A 38 1.20 29.56 -2.32
N GLN A 39 0.58 28.47 -1.86
CA GLN A 39 -0.05 28.44 -0.55
C GLN A 39 0.95 28.62 0.60
N ALA A 40 2.18 28.13 0.42
CA ALA A 40 3.24 28.34 1.38
C ALA A 40 3.94 29.71 1.24
N GLY A 41 3.43 30.60 0.37
CA GLY A 41 3.95 31.95 0.15
C GLY A 41 5.16 32.03 -0.77
N TYR A 42 5.49 30.96 -1.50
CA TYR A 42 6.59 30.98 -2.46
C TYR A 42 6.14 31.52 -3.81
N ALA A 43 6.94 32.41 -4.40
CA ALA A 43 6.69 32.96 -5.73
C ALA A 43 6.86 31.93 -6.87
N ARG A 44 7.54 30.81 -6.62
CA ARG A 44 7.89 29.79 -7.63
C ARG A 44 7.85 28.39 -7.02
N PRO A 45 7.62 27.32 -7.82
CA PRO A 45 7.56 25.93 -7.33
C PRO A 45 8.93 25.33 -6.95
N GLY A 46 10.01 26.08 -7.15
CA GLY A 46 11.39 25.61 -7.00
C GLY A 46 11.69 24.89 -5.67
N PRO A 47 11.27 25.42 -4.50
CA PRO A 47 11.47 24.72 -3.23
C PRO A 47 10.83 23.32 -3.19
N MET A 48 9.60 23.17 -3.71
CA MET A 48 8.89 21.88 -3.75
C MET A 48 9.54 20.91 -4.73
N GLN A 49 9.93 21.41 -5.91
CA GLN A 49 10.62 20.60 -6.91
C GLN A 49 11.99 20.13 -6.40
N ARG A 50 12.75 21.00 -5.74
CA ARG A 50 14.04 20.62 -5.13
C ARG A 50 13.87 19.59 -4.03
N LEU A 51 12.86 19.73 -3.17
CA LEU A 51 12.54 18.75 -2.13
C LEU A 51 12.30 17.35 -2.72
N LEU A 52 11.49 17.26 -3.78
CA LEU A 52 11.08 15.97 -4.34
C LEU A 52 12.12 15.36 -5.30
N ARG A 53 12.98 16.17 -5.92
CA ARG A 53 13.92 15.71 -6.95
C ARG A 53 15.37 15.61 -6.49
N CYS A 54 15.85 16.57 -5.69
CA CYS A 54 17.29 16.76 -5.47
C CYS A 54 17.70 16.78 -4.00
N ALA A 55 16.78 17.09 -3.08
CA ALA A 55 17.09 17.12 -1.66
C ALA A 55 17.42 15.71 -1.19
N ARG A 56 18.47 15.57 -0.37
CA ARG A 56 18.85 14.30 0.25
C ARG A 56 18.03 14.12 1.53
N TRP A 57 17.07 13.22 1.49
CA TRP A 57 16.31 12.72 2.62
C TRP A 57 15.90 11.29 2.30
N ASP A 58 15.77 10.46 3.32
CA ASP A 58 15.41 9.06 3.15
C ASP A 58 13.89 8.90 3.34
N ALA A 59 13.21 8.52 2.26
CA ALA A 59 11.77 8.40 2.23
C ALA A 59 11.24 7.22 3.06
N ASP A 60 12.05 6.19 3.26
CA ASP A 60 11.70 4.99 4.03
C ASP A 60 11.81 5.27 5.52
N THR A 61 12.85 5.98 5.96
CA THR A 61 12.97 6.40 7.38
C THR A 61 11.89 7.40 7.79
N VAL A 62 11.48 8.31 6.89
CA VAL A 62 10.31 9.17 7.12
C VAL A 62 9.03 8.35 7.19
N ARG A 63 8.89 7.32 6.35
CA ARG A 63 7.76 6.37 6.43
C ARG A 63 7.76 5.64 7.77
N ASP A 64 8.91 5.21 8.29
CA ASP A 64 8.99 4.52 9.59
C ASP A 64 8.53 5.42 10.74
N ASP A 65 8.92 6.69 10.74
CA ASP A 65 8.44 7.68 11.71
C ASP A 65 6.92 7.91 11.62
N VAL A 66 6.37 7.93 10.40
CA VAL A 66 4.92 8.07 10.15
C VAL A 66 4.17 6.81 10.58
N ARG A 67 4.71 5.61 10.32
CA ARG A 67 4.16 4.34 10.80
C ARG A 67 4.11 4.33 12.33
N ALA A 68 5.21 4.67 13.00
CA ALA A 68 5.26 4.73 14.46
C ALA A 68 4.22 5.71 15.01
N TYR A 69 4.11 6.91 14.41
CA TYR A 69 3.10 7.88 14.78
C TYR A 69 1.67 7.35 14.60
N ALA A 70 1.37 6.72 13.46
CA ALA A 70 0.05 6.18 13.17
C ALA A 70 -0.35 5.09 14.17
N VAL A 71 0.54 4.14 14.46
CA VAL A 71 0.30 3.03 15.39
C VAL A 71 0.10 3.55 16.81
N GLU A 72 0.92 4.50 17.27
CA GLU A 72 0.80 5.13 18.58
C GLU A 72 -0.59 5.79 18.78
N HIS A 73 -1.10 6.47 17.76
CA HIS A 73 -2.36 7.23 17.87
C HIS A 73 -3.61 6.39 17.56
N LEU A 74 -3.51 5.40 16.68
CA LEU A 74 -4.61 4.51 16.33
C LEU A 74 -4.73 3.33 17.30
N GLY A 75 -3.65 2.94 17.98
CA GLY A 75 -3.62 1.83 18.94
C GLY A 75 -3.57 0.48 18.27
N ALA A 76 -3.38 -0.58 19.04
CA ALA A 76 -3.24 -1.95 18.52
C ALA A 76 -4.52 -2.78 18.64
N GLU A 77 -5.48 -2.35 19.46
CA GLU A 77 -6.69 -3.13 19.72
C GLU A 77 -7.51 -3.33 18.45
N GLY A 78 -7.71 -4.61 18.08
CA GLY A 78 -8.43 -4.97 16.86
C GLY A 78 -7.73 -4.52 15.57
N ALA A 79 -6.43 -4.28 15.60
CA ALA A 79 -5.69 -3.79 14.44
C ALA A 79 -5.64 -4.79 13.28
N VAL A 80 -5.89 -4.28 12.08
CA VAL A 80 -5.82 -5.01 10.81
C VAL A 80 -4.87 -4.31 9.86
N LEU A 81 -3.99 -5.09 9.24
CA LEU A 81 -3.19 -4.66 8.11
C LEU A 81 -3.95 -4.91 6.81
N ILE A 82 -4.09 -3.89 5.98
CA ILE A 82 -4.82 -3.95 4.71
C ILE A 82 -3.84 -3.70 3.59
N VAL A 83 -3.69 -4.67 2.68
CA VAL A 83 -2.92 -4.49 1.46
C VAL A 83 -3.84 -4.22 0.28
N ASP A 84 -3.47 -3.23 -0.52
CA ASP A 84 -4.12 -2.93 -1.79
C ASP A 84 -3.15 -2.28 -2.76
N GLU A 85 -3.47 -2.30 -4.04
CA GLU A 85 -2.74 -1.64 -5.11
C GLU A 85 -3.55 -0.49 -5.71
N THR A 86 -2.84 0.56 -6.12
CA THR A 86 -3.49 1.65 -6.84
C THR A 86 -2.70 2.03 -8.08
N GLY A 87 -3.41 2.25 -9.18
CA GLY A 87 -2.84 2.60 -10.46
C GLY A 87 -3.04 4.07 -10.77
N PHE A 88 -1.95 4.79 -10.97
CA PHE A 88 -1.94 6.19 -11.37
C PHE A 88 -1.80 6.27 -12.89
N VAL A 89 -2.85 6.70 -13.59
CA VAL A 89 -2.79 6.89 -15.05
C VAL A 89 -1.77 7.98 -15.39
N LYS A 90 -0.93 7.71 -16.39
CA LYS A 90 0.14 8.62 -16.83
C LYS A 90 0.09 8.80 -18.34
N LYS A 91 0.55 9.97 -18.79
CA LYS A 91 0.89 10.22 -20.19
C LYS A 91 2.42 10.20 -20.34
N GLY A 92 2.92 9.57 -21.41
CA GLY A 92 4.36 9.42 -21.66
C GLY A 92 5.02 8.21 -21.00
N ARG A 93 6.35 8.11 -21.13
CA ARG A 93 7.16 6.92 -20.79
C ARG A 93 8.16 7.12 -19.64
N ALA A 94 8.28 8.35 -19.13
CA ALA A 94 9.35 8.76 -18.22
C ALA A 94 9.05 8.55 -16.72
N SER A 95 7.78 8.36 -16.33
CA SER A 95 7.44 8.10 -14.92
C SER A 95 7.93 6.71 -14.49
N ALA A 96 8.63 6.60 -13.35
CA ALA A 96 9.14 5.34 -12.82
C ALA A 96 8.05 4.23 -12.79
N GLY A 97 8.35 3.04 -13.28
CA GLY A 97 7.40 1.91 -13.32
C GLY A 97 6.21 2.07 -14.27
N VAL A 98 6.16 3.13 -15.09
CA VAL A 98 5.04 3.33 -16.01
C VAL A 98 5.09 2.34 -17.18
N GLN A 99 3.97 1.67 -17.45
CA GLN A 99 3.75 0.88 -18.65
C GLN A 99 2.24 0.70 -18.91
N ARG A 100 1.89 0.12 -20.06
CA ARG A 100 0.54 -0.38 -20.29
C ARG A 100 0.30 -1.62 -19.41
N GLN A 101 -0.55 -1.49 -18.42
CA GLN A 101 -0.92 -2.56 -17.51
C GLN A 101 -2.35 -2.35 -17.00
N TYR A 102 -2.98 -3.42 -16.53
CA TYR A 102 -4.29 -3.31 -15.90
C TYR A 102 -4.19 -2.44 -14.65
N THR A 103 -5.11 -1.48 -14.54
CA THR A 103 -5.27 -0.65 -13.33
C THR A 103 -6.71 -0.75 -12.86
N GLY A 104 -6.91 -1.16 -11.61
CA GLY A 104 -8.23 -1.22 -10.99
C GLY A 104 -8.95 0.13 -11.05
N THR A 105 -8.21 1.24 -10.94
CA THR A 105 -8.77 2.60 -10.98
C THR A 105 -9.40 2.96 -12.33
N ALA A 106 -8.89 2.43 -13.45
CA ALA A 106 -9.48 2.67 -14.78
C ALA A 106 -10.33 1.50 -15.29
N GLY A 107 -10.36 0.37 -14.58
CA GLY A 107 -11.06 -0.86 -14.98
C GLY A 107 -10.56 -1.49 -16.28
N ARG A 108 -9.41 -1.05 -16.81
CA ARG A 108 -8.88 -1.47 -18.11
C ARG A 108 -7.35 -1.35 -18.17
N ILE A 109 -6.77 -1.88 -19.24
CA ILE A 109 -5.34 -1.72 -19.52
C ILE A 109 -5.08 -0.28 -19.98
N GLU A 110 -4.31 0.45 -19.17
CA GLU A 110 -3.89 1.81 -19.45
C GLU A 110 -2.41 2.00 -19.17
N ASN A 111 -1.84 3.05 -19.76
CA ASN A 111 -0.51 3.48 -19.38
C ASN A 111 -0.55 4.05 -17.96
N SER A 112 -0.04 3.28 -17.01
CA SER A 112 -0.17 3.58 -15.58
C SER A 112 1.09 3.21 -14.81
N GLN A 113 1.30 3.91 -13.71
CA GLN A 113 2.24 3.56 -12.65
C GLN A 113 1.44 2.87 -11.54
N VAL A 114 1.93 1.76 -11.00
CA VAL A 114 1.22 1.01 -9.94
C VAL A 114 2.03 1.05 -8.66
N GLY A 115 1.40 1.44 -7.56
CA GLY A 115 1.95 1.30 -6.22
C GLY A 115 1.18 0.27 -5.41
N VAL A 116 1.88 -0.52 -4.61
CA VAL A 116 1.32 -1.38 -3.57
C VAL A 116 1.40 -0.64 -2.25
N PHE A 117 0.32 -0.63 -1.47
CA PHE A 117 0.19 0.14 -0.25
C PHE A 117 -0.21 -0.76 0.90
N LEU A 118 0.32 -0.45 2.09
CA LEU A 118 -0.08 -1.09 3.34
C LEU A 118 -0.76 -0.05 4.22
N ALA A 119 -2.01 -0.31 4.57
CA ALA A 119 -2.74 0.47 5.56
C ALA A 119 -2.80 -0.26 6.91
N PHE A 120 -2.77 0.52 7.98
CA PHE A 120 -3.06 0.07 9.34
C PHE A 120 -4.43 0.64 9.73
N ALA A 121 -5.35 -0.22 10.16
CA ALA A 121 -6.71 0.15 10.51
C ALA A 121 -7.11 -0.40 11.88
N THR A 122 -7.86 0.40 12.63
CA THR A 122 -8.44 0.06 13.93
C THR A 122 -9.85 0.66 14.02
N SER A 123 -10.54 0.44 15.14
CA SER A 123 -11.79 1.14 15.45
C SER A 123 -11.64 2.67 15.52
N ARG A 124 -10.43 3.19 15.77
CA ARG A 124 -10.15 4.63 15.88
C ARG A 124 -9.86 5.31 14.54
N GLY A 125 -9.61 4.53 13.49
CA GLY A 125 -9.35 5.07 12.15
C GLY A 125 -8.33 4.24 11.37
N ARG A 126 -7.82 4.82 10.28
CA ARG A 126 -6.87 4.16 9.38
C ARG A 126 -5.83 5.11 8.82
N ALA A 127 -4.64 4.61 8.55
CA ALA A 127 -3.56 5.33 7.90
C ALA A 127 -2.72 4.43 7.00
N LEU A 128 -2.13 4.99 5.95
CA LEU A 128 -1.10 4.29 5.17
C LEU A 128 0.21 4.28 5.97
N ILE A 129 0.79 3.11 6.14
CA ILE A 129 2.03 2.89 6.92
C ILE A 129 3.20 2.40 6.07
N ASP A 130 2.95 1.95 4.84
CA ASP A 130 4.01 1.60 3.88
C ASP A 130 3.53 1.78 2.43
N ARG A 131 4.48 1.88 1.50
CA ARG A 131 4.27 1.98 0.06
C ARG A 131 5.45 1.38 -0.70
N ARG A 132 5.17 0.65 -1.78
CA ARG A 132 6.18 0.13 -2.72
C ARG A 132 5.77 0.43 -4.14
N LEU A 133 6.71 0.85 -4.97
CA LEU A 133 6.48 1.00 -6.41
C LEU A 133 6.59 -0.37 -7.07
N TYR A 134 5.56 -0.78 -7.82
CA TYR A 134 5.68 -1.97 -8.67
C TYR A 134 6.50 -1.61 -9.92
N LEU A 135 7.64 -2.27 -10.08
CA LEU A 135 8.51 -2.13 -11.24
C LEU A 135 8.38 -3.37 -12.13
N PRO A 136 7.85 -3.22 -13.36
CA PRO A 136 7.76 -4.33 -14.31
C PRO A 136 9.13 -4.89 -14.67
N GLU A 137 9.26 -6.21 -14.65
CA GLU A 137 10.53 -6.89 -14.89
C GLU A 137 11.13 -6.52 -16.26
N GLN A 138 10.39 -6.81 -17.34
CA GLN A 138 10.92 -6.72 -18.70
C GLN A 138 11.11 -5.26 -19.16
N SER A 139 10.18 -4.37 -18.81
CA SER A 139 10.17 -2.99 -19.35
C SER A 139 10.90 -1.97 -18.46
N TRP A 140 11.28 -2.36 -17.24
CA TRP A 140 11.98 -1.49 -16.28
C TRP A 140 13.19 -2.16 -15.66
N CYS A 141 13.03 -3.30 -14.96
CA CYS A 141 14.15 -3.91 -14.24
C CYS A 141 15.29 -4.30 -15.19
N SER A 142 14.96 -4.74 -16.40
CA SER A 142 15.90 -5.12 -17.47
C SER A 142 16.40 -3.98 -18.35
N ASP A 143 16.06 -2.71 -18.07
CA ASP A 143 16.50 -1.54 -18.85
C ASP A 143 17.30 -0.56 -17.97
N PRO A 144 18.65 -0.70 -17.93
CA PRO A 144 19.51 0.16 -17.10
C PRO A 144 19.40 1.64 -17.45
N GLY A 145 19.27 1.99 -18.73
CA GLY A 145 19.18 3.37 -19.18
C GLY A 145 17.89 4.03 -18.68
N ARG A 146 16.77 3.32 -18.75
CA ARG A 146 15.48 3.79 -18.24
C ARG A 146 15.48 3.91 -16.71
N ARG A 147 16.12 2.97 -16.00
CA ARG A 147 16.29 3.03 -14.54
C ARG A 147 17.09 4.24 -14.13
N GLN A 148 18.23 4.47 -14.78
CA GLN A 148 19.10 5.62 -14.50
C GLN A 148 18.36 6.94 -14.74
N ALA A 149 17.65 7.07 -15.86
CA ALA A 149 16.89 8.28 -16.19
C ALA A 149 15.77 8.59 -15.18
N ALA A 150 15.19 7.56 -14.57
CA ALA A 150 14.16 7.69 -13.53
C ALA A 150 14.71 7.74 -12.09
N GLY A 151 16.03 7.62 -11.91
CA GLY A 151 16.68 7.58 -10.59
C GLY A 151 16.38 6.32 -9.77
N ILE A 152 16.09 5.19 -10.43
CA ILE A 152 15.85 3.91 -9.75
C ILE A 152 17.20 3.24 -9.45
N PRO A 153 17.54 2.95 -8.18
CA PRO A 153 18.78 2.27 -7.82
C PRO A 153 18.88 0.88 -8.44
N GLU A 154 20.11 0.43 -8.77
CA GLU A 154 20.37 -0.91 -9.32
C GLU A 154 20.01 -2.05 -8.35
N THR A 155 20.04 -1.76 -7.05
CA THR A 155 19.66 -2.70 -5.99
C THR A 155 18.18 -3.08 -6.02
N VAL A 156 17.32 -2.28 -6.64
CA VAL A 156 15.89 -2.60 -6.76
C VAL A 156 15.69 -3.71 -7.80
N GLN A 157 15.28 -4.88 -7.36
CA GLN A 157 15.00 -6.02 -8.24
C GLN A 157 13.51 -6.14 -8.52
N PHE A 158 13.16 -6.95 -9.52
CA PHE A 158 11.76 -7.30 -9.76
C PHE A 158 11.17 -8.03 -8.56
N ALA A 159 9.95 -7.64 -8.19
CA ALA A 159 9.13 -8.33 -7.20
C ALA A 159 7.67 -8.28 -7.66
N THR A 160 6.97 -9.40 -7.53
CA THR A 160 5.52 -9.46 -7.77
C THR A 160 4.79 -8.61 -6.72
N LYS A 161 3.57 -8.17 -7.01
CA LYS A 161 2.77 -7.39 -6.05
C LYS A 161 2.52 -8.15 -4.73
N PRO A 162 2.18 -9.46 -4.73
CA PRO A 162 2.08 -10.22 -3.48
C PRO A 162 3.41 -10.33 -2.72
N ARG A 163 4.55 -10.39 -3.42
CA ARG A 163 5.85 -10.34 -2.77
C ARG A 163 6.11 -8.99 -2.12
N LEU A 164 5.83 -7.88 -2.82
CA LEU A 164 5.93 -6.53 -2.25
C LEU A 164 5.01 -6.38 -1.03
N ALA A 165 3.80 -6.91 -1.10
CA ALA A 165 2.86 -6.95 0.02
C ALA A 165 3.46 -7.67 1.24
N TRP A 166 3.96 -8.89 1.04
CA TRP A 166 4.62 -9.65 2.09
C TRP A 166 5.79 -8.89 2.71
N GLU A 167 6.66 -8.30 1.89
CA GLU A 167 7.80 -7.52 2.37
C GLU A 167 7.38 -6.32 3.23
N MET A 168 6.29 -5.63 2.88
CA MET A 168 5.74 -4.54 3.70
C MET A 168 5.11 -5.06 5.01
N ILE A 169 4.33 -6.15 4.93
CA ILE A 169 3.70 -6.78 6.11
C ILE A 169 4.78 -7.26 7.08
N ALA A 170 5.76 -8.01 6.59
CA ALA A 170 6.86 -8.51 7.40
C ALA A 170 7.62 -7.35 8.05
N ALA A 171 7.99 -6.32 7.29
CA ALA A 171 8.69 -5.15 7.83
C ALA A 171 7.87 -4.37 8.87
N ALA A 172 6.54 -4.32 8.76
CA ALA A 172 5.68 -3.72 9.78
C ALA A 172 5.66 -4.56 11.06
N LEU A 173 5.43 -5.86 10.93
CA LEU A 173 5.38 -6.77 12.07
C LEU A 173 6.75 -6.90 12.78
N ASP A 174 7.86 -6.93 12.02
CA ASP A 174 9.24 -6.95 12.54
C ASP A 174 9.59 -5.65 13.28
N ALA A 175 8.98 -4.53 12.88
CA ALA A 175 9.12 -3.24 13.55
C ALA A 175 8.22 -3.11 14.80
N GLY A 176 7.54 -4.19 15.22
CA GLY A 176 6.69 -4.20 16.41
C GLY A 176 5.28 -3.64 16.19
N VAL A 177 4.81 -3.53 14.94
CA VAL A 177 3.40 -3.23 14.69
C VAL A 177 2.55 -4.43 15.10
N GLU A 178 1.76 -4.26 16.14
CA GLU A 178 0.82 -5.28 16.59
C GLU A 178 -0.43 -5.29 15.69
N ALA A 179 -0.60 -6.37 14.93
CA ALA A 179 -1.80 -6.63 14.14
C ALA A 179 -2.04 -8.13 14.05
N GLN A 180 -3.24 -8.57 14.44
CA GLN A 180 -3.59 -10.00 14.45
C GLN A 180 -4.08 -10.50 13.09
N TRP A 181 -4.52 -9.57 12.24
CA TRP A 181 -5.16 -9.88 10.97
C TRP A 181 -4.55 -9.09 9.82
N VAL A 182 -4.43 -9.76 8.67
CA VAL A 182 -4.11 -9.16 7.37
C VAL A 182 -5.28 -9.38 6.42
N THR A 183 -5.63 -8.37 5.63
CA THR A 183 -6.62 -8.51 4.56
C THR A 183 -6.14 -7.88 3.27
N GLY A 184 -6.67 -8.38 2.15
CA GLY A 184 -6.37 -7.95 0.79
C GLY A 184 -7.41 -8.51 -0.16
N ASP A 185 -7.43 -8.00 -1.38
CA ASP A 185 -8.36 -8.47 -2.42
C ASP A 185 -7.99 -9.86 -2.96
N GLU A 186 -8.70 -10.28 -4.02
CA GLU A 186 -8.45 -11.55 -4.69
C GLU A 186 -7.02 -11.66 -5.24
N ALA A 187 -6.41 -10.58 -5.74
CA ALA A 187 -5.08 -10.65 -6.34
C ALA A 187 -4.03 -11.14 -5.34
N TYR A 188 -4.18 -10.77 -4.06
CA TYR A 188 -3.35 -11.26 -2.96
C TYR A 188 -3.79 -12.64 -2.49
N GLY A 189 -5.09 -12.87 -2.39
CA GLY A 189 -5.64 -14.16 -1.97
C GLY A 189 -5.38 -15.29 -2.95
N GLN A 190 -5.04 -15.03 -4.21
CA GLN A 190 -4.61 -16.07 -5.16
C GLN A 190 -3.15 -16.50 -4.97
N ASP A 191 -2.33 -15.75 -4.22
CA ASP A 191 -0.91 -16.06 -4.01
C ASP A 191 -0.72 -17.04 -2.83
N PRO A 192 -0.34 -18.31 -3.07
CA PRO A 192 -0.21 -19.31 -2.01
C PRO A 192 1.00 -19.05 -1.10
N GLN A 193 2.04 -18.37 -1.58
CA GLN A 193 3.23 -18.08 -0.79
C GLN A 193 2.94 -17.00 0.24
N LEU A 194 2.18 -15.97 -0.12
CA LEU A 194 1.71 -14.94 0.80
C LEU A 194 0.89 -15.55 1.93
N ARG A 195 -0.11 -16.40 1.61
CA ARG A 195 -0.92 -17.09 2.62
C ARG A 195 -0.08 -17.98 3.53
N ALA A 196 0.79 -18.83 2.95
CA ALA A 196 1.67 -19.68 3.72
C ALA A 196 2.63 -18.90 4.63
N SER A 197 3.09 -17.72 4.19
CA SER A 197 3.98 -16.86 4.98
C SER A 197 3.23 -16.23 6.17
N LEU A 198 1.97 -15.85 5.99
CA LEU A 198 1.10 -15.38 7.07
C LEU A 198 0.81 -16.50 8.09
N GLU A 199 0.48 -17.70 7.62
CA GLU A 199 0.29 -18.89 8.46
C GLU A 199 1.54 -19.23 9.26
N ALA A 200 2.71 -19.28 8.61
CA ALA A 200 3.98 -19.57 9.25
C ALA A 200 4.35 -18.53 10.33
N ARG A 201 3.88 -17.30 10.17
CA ARG A 201 4.07 -16.21 11.14
C ARG A 201 2.97 -16.16 12.21
N GLY A 202 1.98 -17.06 12.14
CA GLY A 202 0.84 -17.08 13.07
C GLY A 202 -0.08 -15.86 12.95
N THR A 203 -0.08 -15.19 11.80
CA THR A 203 -0.94 -14.01 11.54
C THR A 203 -2.21 -14.46 10.80
N GLY A 204 -3.37 -14.15 11.36
CA GLY A 204 -4.66 -14.44 10.73
C GLY A 204 -4.82 -13.64 9.43
N TYR A 205 -5.59 -14.17 8.47
CA TYR A 205 -5.88 -13.42 7.25
C TYR A 205 -7.27 -13.68 6.69
N VAL A 206 -7.78 -12.67 5.98
CA VAL A 206 -9.03 -12.74 5.21
C VAL A 206 -8.78 -12.19 3.82
N MET A 207 -8.80 -13.07 2.82
CA MET A 207 -8.58 -12.71 1.41
C MET A 207 -9.50 -13.55 0.52
N ALA A 208 -9.95 -12.97 -0.60
CA ALA A 208 -10.76 -13.69 -1.55
C ALA A 208 -9.92 -14.68 -2.36
N VAL A 209 -10.50 -15.84 -2.66
CA VAL A 209 -9.91 -16.86 -3.54
C VAL A 209 -10.93 -17.25 -4.60
N ALA A 210 -10.45 -17.75 -5.74
CA ALA A 210 -11.34 -18.35 -6.73
C ALA A 210 -12.14 -19.48 -6.07
N CYS A 211 -13.40 -19.63 -6.47
CA CYS A 211 -14.27 -20.71 -6.00
C CYS A 211 -13.66 -22.11 -6.29
N SER A 212 -12.85 -22.22 -7.34
CA SER A 212 -12.12 -23.42 -7.75
C SER A 212 -10.83 -23.67 -6.96
N THR A 213 -10.40 -22.74 -6.11
CA THR A 213 -9.19 -22.89 -5.29
C THR A 213 -9.30 -24.12 -4.42
N ARG A 214 -8.24 -24.94 -4.42
CA ARG A 214 -8.16 -26.14 -3.60
C ARG A 214 -7.65 -25.78 -2.21
N VAL A 215 -8.45 -26.11 -1.20
CA VAL A 215 -8.14 -25.92 0.21
C VAL A 215 -7.91 -27.28 0.87
N ARG A 216 -7.02 -27.30 1.87
CA ARG A 216 -6.69 -28.47 2.67
C ARG A 216 -7.43 -28.40 4.00
N ILE A 217 -8.24 -29.41 4.30
CA ILE A 217 -8.99 -29.55 5.56
C ILE A 217 -8.57 -30.82 6.31
N ASN A 218 -9.11 -31.02 7.52
CA ASN A 218 -8.86 -32.20 8.35
C ASN A 218 -7.36 -32.43 8.60
N HIS A 219 -6.66 -31.39 9.08
CA HIS A 219 -5.21 -31.41 9.29
C HIS A 219 -4.41 -31.80 8.03
N GLY A 220 -4.84 -31.31 6.86
CA GLY A 220 -4.15 -31.53 5.60
C GLY A 220 -4.50 -32.84 4.88
N ARG A 221 -5.34 -33.70 5.46
CA ARG A 221 -5.66 -35.03 4.92
C ARG A 221 -6.61 -35.01 3.72
N THR A 222 -7.41 -33.96 3.59
CA THR A 222 -8.39 -33.86 2.51
C THR A 222 -8.17 -32.56 1.74
N THR A 223 -8.04 -32.66 0.42
CA THR A 223 -7.96 -31.50 -0.47
C THR A 223 -9.24 -31.43 -1.28
N MET A 224 -9.92 -30.29 -1.28
CA MET A 224 -11.14 -30.08 -2.05
C MET A 224 -11.29 -28.63 -2.50
N ARG A 225 -12.13 -28.37 -3.50
CA ARG A 225 -12.41 -27.00 -3.94
C ARG A 225 -13.18 -26.23 -2.88
N ALA A 226 -12.90 -24.94 -2.78
CA ALA A 226 -13.50 -24.03 -1.81
C ALA A 226 -15.04 -23.99 -1.94
N ASP A 227 -15.58 -23.98 -3.16
CA ASP A 227 -17.02 -24.00 -3.40
C ASP A 227 -17.70 -25.30 -2.93
N ILE A 228 -17.11 -26.45 -3.21
CA ILE A 228 -17.63 -27.74 -2.74
C ILE A 228 -17.58 -27.83 -1.21
N LEU A 229 -16.52 -27.30 -0.59
CA LEU A 229 -16.44 -27.21 0.88
C LEU A 229 -17.54 -26.30 1.42
N ALA A 230 -17.67 -25.09 0.87
CA ALA A 230 -18.66 -24.11 1.27
C ALA A 230 -20.09 -24.67 1.18
N ALA A 231 -20.43 -25.36 0.09
CA ALA A 231 -21.74 -25.98 -0.12
C ALA A 231 -22.05 -27.14 0.86
N ARG A 232 -21.03 -27.73 1.49
CA ARG A 232 -21.20 -28.81 2.48
C ARG A 232 -21.38 -28.29 3.90
N LEU A 233 -21.08 -27.03 4.17
CA LEU A 233 -21.26 -26.44 5.49
C LEU A 233 -22.77 -26.21 5.74
N PRO A 234 -23.30 -26.54 6.94
CA PRO A 234 -24.68 -26.24 7.26
C PRO A 234 -24.93 -24.73 7.24
N THR A 235 -26.18 -24.31 7.02
CA THR A 235 -26.55 -22.88 7.04
C THR A 235 -26.16 -22.18 8.34
N THR A 236 -26.15 -22.91 9.46
CA THR A 236 -25.72 -22.41 10.78
C THR A 236 -24.23 -22.11 10.89
N ALA A 237 -23.39 -22.61 9.98
CA ALA A 237 -21.96 -22.29 9.92
C ALA A 237 -21.69 -20.92 9.28
N TRP A 238 -22.69 -20.34 8.61
CA TRP A 238 -22.57 -19.06 7.92
C TRP A 238 -23.06 -17.92 8.81
N GLN A 239 -22.25 -16.88 8.91
CA GLN A 239 -22.61 -15.65 9.61
C GLN A 239 -22.52 -14.48 8.64
N ARG A 240 -23.61 -13.72 8.52
CA ARG A 240 -23.63 -12.50 7.72
C ARG A 240 -23.10 -11.35 8.57
N HIS A 241 -21.97 -10.80 8.16
CA HIS A 241 -21.38 -9.63 8.81
C HIS A 241 -21.61 -8.37 7.96
N SER A 242 -21.87 -7.25 8.62
CA SER A 242 -22.02 -5.97 7.94
C SER A 242 -20.67 -5.30 7.71
N ALA A 243 -20.49 -4.68 6.56
CA ALA A 243 -19.36 -3.79 6.26
C ALA A 243 -19.50 -2.40 6.92
N GLY A 244 -20.19 -2.33 8.06
CA GLY A 244 -20.47 -1.11 8.82
C GLY A 244 -21.79 -0.42 8.49
N ALA A 245 -22.12 0.60 9.28
CA ALA A 245 -23.34 1.36 9.13
C ALA A 245 -23.41 2.09 7.78
N GLY A 246 -24.52 1.93 7.07
CA GLY A 246 -24.88 2.70 5.89
C GLY A 246 -26.03 3.66 6.19
N ALA A 247 -26.35 4.51 5.22
CA ALA A 247 -27.44 5.48 5.34
C ALA A 247 -28.83 4.84 5.56
N LYS A 248 -28.99 3.54 5.30
CA LYS A 248 -30.25 2.78 5.45
C LYS A 248 -30.13 1.59 6.42
N GLY A 249 -29.16 1.62 7.34
CA GLY A 249 -28.86 0.49 8.24
C GLY A 249 -27.59 -0.25 7.85
N PRO A 250 -27.34 -1.46 8.38
CA PRO A 250 -26.12 -2.22 8.14
C PRO A 250 -25.90 -2.45 6.64
N ARG A 251 -24.70 -2.13 6.14
CA ARG A 251 -24.32 -2.44 4.76
C ARG A 251 -23.95 -3.91 4.66
N TYR A 252 -24.71 -4.65 3.87
CA TYR A 252 -24.35 -5.99 3.48
C TYR A 252 -23.91 -5.96 2.02
N TYR A 253 -22.90 -6.74 1.69
CA TYR A 253 -22.53 -7.06 0.33
C TYR A 253 -23.00 -8.50 0.09
N ASP A 254 -23.77 -8.69 -0.98
CA ASP A 254 -24.25 -10.01 -1.44
C ASP A 254 -23.38 -10.49 -2.60
#